data_AF-A0A357B4E6-F1
#
_entry.id   AF-A0A357B4E6-F1
#
_cell.length_a   1.000
_cell.length_b   1.000
_cell.length_c   1.000
_cell.angle_alpha   90.00
_cell.angle_beta   90.00
_cell.angle_gamma   90.00
#
_symmetry.space_group_name_H-M   'P 1'
#
loop_
_entity.id
_entity.type
_entity.pdbx_description
1 polymer ?
#
loop_
_entity_poly.entity_id
_entity_poly.type
_entity_poly.pdbx_seq_one_letter_code
_entity_poly.pdbx_strand_id
1 'polypeptide(L)'
;MATLSAAALSYTDKRVDHGVMHRYQVITVDRSFNRSESNVIDITPDALPITRISPIFSPLGEVDPTIDGVIAAGEWDGATKFDGGGLIERAFIGYGTHNLYLRADTAFLPSELIGEKYRLVLYIGFHTGAEPGTPINARTRFAGEEIGFPLTQLVQMRFEHIRPDRRGNVFRFVADGMEGWRFDNDIRLLLQRIVRVDETIEIQVPFTELGLDRTEELTVWMRLAMEKAGEILGSAPARPAIARIPALVGGEVVASFTDPLGDDHGMGTLTYPTAGVFDVEGLFDLLSYTIFDQGENWLFVFEFYALPNPWGGPLGFSHPIINLYLDVQPGGLTEAHPDGDAMQVRFHPDHPWDFFIKVAGWSDYGRHLFTADGETHLIDVSADPARRLVLVRIPKDLVPEIRGAHYVIVASQDGFGPDHIRPVARTAGEWVGGGSPAPHVAPLVFDYLVPAGYTQEEILAGFCIEARTFAVLIPIIVPSD
;
A
#
# COMPACT_ATOMS: atom_id res chain seq x y z
N MET A 1 -31.85 5.32 -23.99
CA MET A 1 -33.20 5.14 -24.59
C MET A 1 -33.94 4.04 -23.84
N ALA A 2 -35.23 4.19 -23.54
CA ALA A 2 -36.07 3.18 -22.88
C ALA A 2 -37.41 3.06 -23.61
N THR A 3 -37.95 1.85 -23.72
CA THR A 3 -39.26 1.59 -24.34
C THR A 3 -40.26 1.25 -23.25
N LEU A 4 -41.39 1.95 -23.24
CA LEU A 4 -42.43 1.81 -22.22
C LEU A 4 -43.71 1.27 -22.85
N SER A 5 -44.60 0.72 -22.02
CA SER A 5 -45.92 0.31 -22.48
C SER A 5 -46.77 1.53 -22.85
N ALA A 6 -47.77 1.33 -23.72
CA ALA A 6 -48.68 2.41 -24.14
C ALA A 6 -49.49 3.04 -22.98
N ALA A 7 -49.53 2.41 -21.81
CA ALA A 7 -50.22 2.90 -20.61
C ALA A 7 -49.29 3.66 -19.64
N ALA A 8 -47.98 3.68 -19.89
CA ALA A 8 -47.03 4.35 -19.00
C ALA A 8 -47.15 5.88 -19.12
N LEU A 9 -47.37 6.55 -17.99
CA LEU A 9 -47.43 8.01 -17.89
C LEU A 9 -46.21 8.62 -17.19
N SER A 10 -45.30 7.78 -16.69
CA SER A 10 -44.09 8.20 -16.00
C SER A 10 -42.92 7.25 -16.28
N TYR A 11 -41.71 7.78 -16.13
CA TYR A 11 -40.46 7.03 -16.23
C TYR A 11 -39.48 7.57 -15.18
N THR A 12 -38.75 6.67 -14.54
CA THR A 12 -37.64 7.02 -13.64
C THR A 12 -36.35 6.52 -14.29
N ASP A 13 -35.50 7.43 -14.73
CA ASP A 13 -34.15 7.07 -15.18
C ASP A 13 -33.23 6.95 -13.96
N LYS A 14 -32.62 5.78 -13.79
CA LYS A 14 -31.67 5.48 -12.71
C LYS A 14 -30.21 5.49 -13.18
N ARG A 15 -29.97 5.89 -14.43
CA ARG A 15 -28.63 5.94 -15.05
C ARG A 15 -28.08 7.37 -15.11
N VAL A 16 -28.55 8.25 -14.24
CA VAL A 16 -28.11 9.65 -14.22
C VAL A 16 -26.91 9.81 -13.31
N ASP A 17 -25.95 10.59 -13.76
CA ASP A 17 -24.83 11.06 -12.94
C ASP A 17 -25.21 12.40 -12.27
N HIS A 18 -25.02 12.49 -10.95
CA HIS A 18 -25.22 13.73 -10.21
C HIS A 18 -24.28 14.84 -10.70
N GLY A 19 -24.79 16.06 -10.82
CA GLY A 19 -24.01 17.20 -11.33
C GLY A 19 -23.76 17.20 -12.85
N VAL A 20 -24.18 16.16 -13.57
CA VAL A 20 -24.14 16.09 -15.04
C VAL A 20 -25.50 16.44 -15.62
N MET A 21 -25.53 17.25 -16.68
CA MET A 21 -26.77 17.57 -17.37
C MET A 21 -27.24 16.36 -18.19
N HIS A 22 -28.46 15.90 -17.95
CA HIS A 22 -29.13 14.86 -18.73
C HIS A 22 -30.28 15.46 -19.54
N ARG A 23 -30.39 15.04 -20.79
CA ARG A 23 -31.41 15.49 -21.73
C ARG A 23 -32.46 14.41 -21.96
N TYR A 24 -33.73 14.76 -21.76
CA TYR A 24 -34.87 13.86 -21.91
C TYR A 24 -35.86 14.35 -22.96
N GLN A 25 -36.37 13.41 -23.76
CA GLN A 25 -37.48 13.62 -24.68
C GLN A 25 -38.32 12.35 -24.74
N VAL A 26 -39.64 12.48 -24.74
CA VAL A 26 -40.59 11.37 -24.90
C VAL A 26 -41.07 11.36 -26.34
N ILE A 27 -40.98 10.19 -26.98
CA ILE A 27 -41.51 9.96 -28.33
C ILE A 27 -42.61 8.91 -28.22
N THR A 28 -43.84 9.28 -28.57
CA THR A 28 -44.96 8.34 -28.67
C THR A 28 -45.17 7.97 -30.13
N VAL A 29 -45.43 6.68 -30.39
CA VAL A 29 -45.73 6.17 -31.74
C VAL A 29 -47.09 5.49 -31.69
N ASP A 30 -48.01 5.89 -32.56
CA ASP A 30 -49.32 5.25 -32.67
C ASP A 30 -49.30 3.98 -33.55
N ARG A 31 -50.44 3.27 -33.63
CA ARG A 31 -50.57 2.05 -34.44
C ARG A 31 -50.45 2.28 -35.96
N SER A 32 -50.53 3.54 -36.39
CA SER A 32 -50.36 3.98 -37.77
C SER A 32 -48.95 4.50 -38.04
N PHE A 33 -48.02 4.31 -37.10
CA PHE A 33 -46.63 4.78 -37.13
C PHE A 33 -46.47 6.31 -37.11
N ASN A 34 -47.50 7.07 -36.75
CA ASN A 34 -47.35 8.50 -36.53
C ASN A 34 -46.55 8.74 -35.25
N ARG A 35 -45.63 9.69 -35.31
CA ARG A 35 -44.78 10.08 -34.18
C ARG A 35 -45.26 11.40 -33.59
N SER A 36 -45.26 11.47 -32.27
CA SER A 36 -45.42 12.73 -31.53
C SER A 36 -44.31 12.84 -30.50
N GLU A 37 -43.73 14.02 -30.39
CA GLU A 37 -42.59 14.31 -29.53
C GLU A 37 -43.00 15.28 -28.44
N SER A 38 -42.57 15.04 -27.20
CA SER A 38 -42.69 16.01 -26.13
C SER A 38 -41.71 17.16 -26.31
N ASN A 39 -41.85 18.20 -25.49
CA ASN A 39 -40.76 19.12 -25.24
C ASN A 39 -39.53 18.37 -24.70
N VAL A 40 -38.35 18.93 -24.98
CA VAL A 40 -37.08 18.46 -24.41
C VAL A 40 -36.93 19.08 -23.03
N ILE A 41 -36.47 18.29 -22.06
CA ILE A 41 -36.13 18.75 -20.72
C ILE A 41 -34.66 18.43 -20.47
N ASP A 42 -33.90 19.45 -20.09
CA ASP A 42 -32.54 19.32 -19.58
C ASP A 42 -32.62 19.39 -18.04
N ILE A 43 -32.16 18.34 -17.36
CA ILE A 43 -32.13 18.25 -15.90
C ILE A 43 -30.70 17.95 -15.49
N THR A 44 -30.15 18.77 -14.60
CA THR A 44 -28.94 18.43 -13.86
C THR A 44 -29.39 17.96 -12.48
N PRO A 45 -29.31 16.67 -12.15
CA PRO A 45 -29.59 16.21 -10.80
C PRO A 45 -28.65 16.92 -9.82
N ASP A 46 -29.21 17.49 -8.75
CA ASP A 46 -28.42 18.20 -7.74
C ASP A 46 -27.29 17.29 -7.22
N ALA A 47 -26.13 17.89 -6.94
CA ALA A 47 -25.08 17.18 -6.21
C ALA A 47 -25.68 16.68 -4.89
N LEU A 48 -25.44 15.41 -4.54
CA LEU A 48 -25.95 14.83 -3.30
C LEU A 48 -25.55 15.73 -2.12
N PRO A 49 -26.51 16.32 -1.38
CA PRO A 49 -26.19 17.11 -0.21
C PRO A 49 -25.63 16.15 0.84
N ILE A 50 -24.35 16.31 1.17
CA ILE A 50 -23.67 15.49 2.17
C ILE A 50 -23.29 16.39 3.35
N THR A 51 -23.88 16.11 4.51
CA THR A 51 -23.40 16.67 5.78
C THR A 51 -22.04 16.07 6.09
N ARG A 52 -20.98 16.88 6.01
CA ARG A 52 -19.63 16.44 6.35
C ARG A 52 -19.37 16.62 7.83
N ILE A 53 -18.88 15.56 8.47
CA ILE A 53 -18.42 15.59 9.86
C ILE A 53 -16.91 15.49 9.86
N SER A 54 -16.23 16.35 10.62
CA SER A 54 -14.77 16.29 10.75
C SER A 54 -14.33 14.91 11.24
N PRO A 55 -13.48 14.19 10.49
CA PRO A 55 -13.08 12.85 10.85
C PRO A 55 -12.07 12.84 11.99
N ILE A 56 -11.84 11.66 12.54
CA ILE A 56 -10.63 11.35 13.30
C ILE A 56 -9.64 10.61 12.40
N PHE A 57 -8.36 10.95 12.49
CA PHE A 57 -7.31 10.20 11.80
C PHE A 57 -6.82 9.11 12.73
N SER A 58 -6.79 7.87 12.27
CA SER A 58 -6.45 6.74 13.12
C SER A 58 -5.64 5.71 12.35
N PRO A 59 -4.36 5.49 12.67
CA PRO A 59 -3.68 4.31 12.17
C PRO A 59 -4.40 3.07 12.69
N LEU A 60 -4.61 2.09 11.83
CA LEU A 60 -4.98 0.75 12.27
C LEU A 60 -3.71 0.01 12.67
N GLY A 61 -3.82 -0.96 13.57
CA GLY A 61 -2.71 -1.84 13.91
C GLY A 61 -2.94 -3.26 13.43
N GLU A 62 -1.84 -4.01 13.41
CA GLU A 62 -1.79 -5.39 12.96
C GLU A 62 -2.35 -6.34 14.02
N VAL A 63 -3.18 -7.30 13.61
CA VAL A 63 -3.76 -8.34 14.45
C VAL A 63 -3.89 -9.65 13.69
N ASP A 64 -3.91 -10.76 14.43
CA ASP A 64 -4.19 -12.11 13.92
C ASP A 64 -5.15 -12.85 14.87
N PRO A 65 -6.40 -12.38 15.02
CA PRO A 65 -7.34 -12.94 15.98
C PRO A 65 -7.94 -14.26 15.48
N THR A 66 -8.27 -15.16 16.41
CA THR A 66 -9.12 -16.31 16.09
C THR A 66 -10.56 -15.84 15.99
N ILE A 67 -11.18 -15.95 14.82
CA ILE A 67 -12.58 -15.55 14.65
C ILE A 67 -13.49 -16.67 15.18
N ASP A 68 -13.85 -16.60 16.46
CA ASP A 68 -14.70 -17.56 17.16
C ASP A 68 -15.86 -16.92 17.97
N GLY A 69 -15.87 -15.60 18.14
CA GLY A 69 -16.90 -14.85 18.85
C GLY A 69 -16.65 -14.69 20.35
N VAL A 70 -15.49 -15.13 20.84
CA VAL A 70 -15.02 -15.04 22.23
C VAL A 70 -13.74 -14.22 22.26
N ILE A 71 -13.51 -13.50 23.36
CA ILE A 71 -12.35 -12.61 23.48
C ILE A 71 -11.25 -13.34 24.25
N ALA A 72 -10.20 -13.81 23.57
CA ALA A 72 -9.00 -14.27 24.26
C ALA A 72 -8.00 -13.13 24.52
N ALA A 73 -7.16 -13.32 25.53
CA ALA A 73 -6.14 -12.34 25.89
C ALA A 73 -5.12 -12.18 24.75
N GLY A 74 -4.83 -10.94 24.36
CA GLY A 74 -3.81 -10.61 23.35
C GLY A 74 -4.28 -10.57 21.90
N GLU A 75 -5.41 -11.20 21.56
CA GLU A 75 -5.86 -11.33 20.16
C GLU A 75 -6.14 -9.98 19.47
N TRP A 76 -6.59 -9.00 20.26
CA TRP A 76 -7.01 -7.68 19.77
C TRP A 76 -6.13 -6.53 20.27
N ASP A 77 -4.98 -6.81 20.90
CA ASP A 77 -4.13 -5.79 21.52
C ASP A 77 -3.53 -4.81 20.50
N GLY A 78 -3.28 -5.28 19.27
CA GLY A 78 -2.83 -4.44 18.16
C GLY A 78 -3.95 -3.67 17.45
N ALA A 79 -5.22 -4.00 17.68
CA ALA A 79 -6.32 -3.35 16.97
C ALA A 79 -6.56 -1.92 17.47
N THR A 80 -7.00 -1.05 16.56
CA THR A 80 -7.41 0.29 16.94
C THR A 80 -8.79 0.25 17.55
N LYS A 81 -8.86 0.70 18.81
CA LYS A 81 -10.09 0.81 19.57
C LYS A 81 -10.79 2.14 19.27
N PHE A 82 -12.07 2.05 18.95
CA PHE A 82 -13.00 3.17 18.81
C PHE A 82 -14.09 3.09 19.87
N ASP A 83 -14.29 4.16 20.63
CA ASP A 83 -15.44 4.26 21.52
C ASP A 83 -16.72 4.45 20.70
N GLY A 84 -17.76 3.72 21.09
CA GLY A 84 -19.06 3.75 20.44
C GLY A 84 -20.08 4.58 21.20
N GLY A 85 -21.28 4.65 20.63
CA GLY A 85 -22.48 5.18 21.28
C GLY A 85 -23.71 4.37 20.90
N GLY A 86 -24.74 4.42 21.75
CA GLY A 86 -25.96 3.63 21.59
C GLY A 86 -25.70 2.15 21.86
N LEU A 87 -26.14 1.27 20.95
CA LEU A 87 -25.97 -0.18 21.11
C LEU A 87 -24.54 -0.71 20.86
N ILE A 88 -23.66 0.10 20.26
CA ILE A 88 -22.24 -0.24 20.10
C ILE A 88 -21.50 0.47 21.21
N GLU A 89 -20.90 -0.28 22.13
CA GLU A 89 -20.07 0.30 23.20
C GLU A 89 -18.66 0.59 22.70
N ARG A 90 -18.08 -0.37 21.97
CA ARG A 90 -16.71 -0.31 21.44
C ARG A 90 -16.62 -1.06 20.12
N ALA A 91 -15.80 -0.55 19.21
CA ALA A 91 -15.36 -1.27 18.03
C ALA A 91 -13.84 -1.38 18.02
N PHE A 92 -13.33 -2.51 17.55
CA PHE A 92 -11.91 -2.75 17.34
C PHE A 92 -11.73 -3.06 15.86
N ILE A 93 -10.85 -2.30 15.19
CA ILE A 93 -10.55 -2.53 13.77
C ILE A 93 -9.04 -2.70 13.64
N GLY A 94 -8.63 -3.80 13.04
CA GLY A 94 -7.24 -4.11 12.76
C GLY A 94 -7.09 -4.74 11.38
N TYR A 95 -5.86 -4.95 10.96
CA TYR A 95 -5.56 -5.64 9.71
C TYR A 95 -4.64 -6.84 9.98
N GLY A 96 -4.76 -7.89 9.17
CA GLY A 96 -3.70 -8.89 9.01
C GLY A 96 -3.07 -8.76 7.64
N THR A 97 -2.37 -9.81 7.18
CA THR A 97 -1.76 -9.84 5.84
C THR A 97 -2.80 -9.66 4.74
N HIS A 98 -3.90 -10.42 4.78
CA HIS A 98 -4.90 -10.49 3.70
C HIS A 98 -6.29 -9.97 4.07
N ASN A 99 -6.54 -9.71 5.35
CA ASN A 99 -7.89 -9.41 5.85
C ASN A 99 -7.93 -8.12 6.66
N LEU A 100 -9.06 -7.43 6.56
CA LEU A 100 -9.52 -6.49 7.56
C LEU A 100 -10.30 -7.27 8.62
N TYR A 101 -9.99 -7.00 9.88
CA TYR A 101 -10.66 -7.57 11.04
C TYR A 101 -11.46 -6.50 11.77
N LEU A 102 -12.67 -6.87 12.17
CA LEU A 102 -13.57 -6.02 12.93
C LEU A 102 -14.11 -6.81 14.11
N ARG A 103 -14.10 -6.19 15.28
CA ARG A 103 -14.84 -6.63 16.45
C ARG A 103 -15.76 -5.53 16.97
N ALA A 104 -16.94 -5.91 17.46
CA ALA A 104 -17.89 -4.97 18.06
C ALA A 104 -18.45 -5.52 19.37
N ASP A 105 -18.19 -4.78 20.46
CA ASP A 105 -18.78 -5.03 21.76
C ASP A 105 -20.06 -4.19 21.87
N THR A 106 -21.16 -4.83 22.27
CA THR A 106 -22.49 -4.22 22.31
C THR A 106 -23.04 -4.11 23.73
N ALA A 107 -24.02 -3.22 23.92
CA ALA A 107 -24.66 -2.99 25.22
C ALA A 107 -25.45 -4.21 25.76
N PHE A 108 -25.71 -5.20 24.90
CA PHE A 108 -26.30 -6.49 25.23
C PHE A 108 -25.38 -7.60 24.72
N LEU A 109 -25.60 -8.83 25.20
CA LEU A 109 -24.88 -9.98 24.69
C LEU A 109 -25.27 -10.20 23.21
N PRO A 110 -24.34 -10.13 22.23
CA PRO A 110 -24.68 -10.22 20.81
C PRO A 110 -25.44 -11.49 20.43
N SER A 111 -25.14 -12.58 21.13
CA SER A 111 -25.76 -13.89 20.95
C SER A 111 -27.27 -13.90 21.23
N GLU A 112 -27.79 -12.95 22.01
CA GLU A 112 -29.23 -12.76 22.29
C GLU A 112 -29.97 -12.05 21.15
N LEU A 113 -29.23 -11.38 20.26
CA LEU A 113 -29.80 -10.69 19.10
C LEU A 113 -29.95 -11.61 17.89
N ILE A 114 -29.46 -12.86 17.94
CA ILE A 114 -29.56 -13.80 16.81
C ILE A 114 -31.03 -14.09 16.48
N GLY A 115 -31.36 -14.03 15.18
CA GLY A 115 -32.75 -14.16 14.69
C GLY A 115 -33.48 -12.81 14.59
N GLU A 116 -33.01 -11.77 15.28
CA GLU A 116 -33.62 -10.45 15.25
C GLU A 116 -33.22 -9.65 13.99
N LYS A 117 -33.99 -8.59 13.70
CA LYS A 117 -33.84 -7.76 12.49
C LYS A 117 -32.73 -6.70 12.58
N TYR A 118 -31.77 -6.87 13.49
CA TYR A 118 -30.59 -6.03 13.61
C TYR A 118 -29.59 -6.33 12.49
N ARG A 119 -28.78 -5.32 12.16
CA ARG A 119 -27.71 -5.40 11.17
C ARG A 119 -26.49 -4.67 11.71
N LEU A 120 -25.33 -5.31 11.63
CA LEU A 120 -24.06 -4.62 11.85
C LEU A 120 -23.48 -4.30 10.48
N VAL A 121 -23.21 -3.03 10.22
CA VAL A 121 -22.79 -2.51 8.92
C VAL A 121 -21.55 -1.65 9.09
N LEU A 122 -20.47 -2.01 8.41
CA LEU A 122 -19.30 -1.16 8.25
C LEU A 122 -19.43 -0.42 6.93
N TYR A 123 -19.68 0.89 7.02
CA TYR A 123 -19.68 1.78 5.87
C TYR A 123 -18.26 2.24 5.57
N ILE A 124 -17.93 2.22 4.28
CA ILE A 124 -16.64 2.60 3.74
C ILE A 124 -16.84 3.70 2.70
N GLY A 125 -16.00 4.72 2.75
CA GLY A 125 -16.00 5.84 1.83
C GLY A 125 -14.82 5.80 0.87
N PHE A 126 -14.44 6.99 0.39
CA PHE A 126 -13.25 7.13 -0.45
C PHE A 126 -12.01 6.55 0.22
N HIS A 127 -11.09 6.09 -0.61
CA HIS A 127 -9.78 5.65 -0.20
C HIS A 127 -8.70 6.18 -1.14
N THR A 128 -7.44 6.11 -0.72
CA THR A 128 -6.30 6.38 -1.60
C THR A 128 -6.40 5.49 -2.85
N GLY A 129 -6.22 6.05 -4.04
CA GLY A 129 -6.29 5.30 -5.30
C GLY A 129 -7.70 5.07 -5.86
N ALA A 130 -8.77 5.59 -5.23
CA ALA A 130 -10.13 5.48 -5.78
C ALA A 130 -10.27 6.20 -7.13
N GLU A 131 -10.92 5.56 -8.11
CA GLU A 131 -11.08 6.11 -9.46
C GLU A 131 -11.95 7.38 -9.47
N PRO A 132 -11.57 8.41 -10.26
CA PRO A 132 -12.44 9.55 -10.51
C PRO A 132 -13.81 9.11 -11.02
N GLY A 133 -14.89 9.62 -10.41
CA GLY A 133 -16.26 9.26 -10.80
C GLY A 133 -16.80 7.99 -10.11
N THR A 134 -16.08 7.40 -9.16
CA THR A 134 -16.62 6.34 -8.30
C THR A 134 -17.99 6.73 -7.73
N PRO A 135 -19.06 5.95 -7.96
CA PRO A 135 -20.39 6.27 -7.44
C PRO A 135 -20.41 6.35 -5.91
N ILE A 136 -21.18 7.31 -5.39
CA ILE A 136 -21.31 7.54 -3.95
C ILE A 136 -22.77 7.67 -3.54
N ASN A 137 -23.08 7.21 -2.33
CA ASN A 137 -24.33 7.52 -1.64
C ASN A 137 -24.06 8.49 -0.50
N ALA A 138 -25.05 9.30 -0.14
CA ALA A 138 -25.01 10.14 1.05
C ALA A 138 -25.61 9.44 2.28
N ARG A 139 -26.54 8.50 2.06
CA ARG A 139 -27.33 7.89 3.13
C ARG A 139 -27.00 6.42 3.33
N THR A 140 -27.06 6.04 4.61
CA THR A 140 -26.97 4.65 5.06
C THR A 140 -28.07 3.79 4.44
N ARG A 141 -27.76 2.51 4.28
CA ARG A 141 -28.61 1.59 3.54
C ARG A 141 -29.94 1.30 4.23
N PHE A 142 -29.96 1.14 5.55
CA PHE A 142 -31.17 0.73 6.25
C PHE A 142 -31.81 1.88 7.02
N ALA A 143 -31.02 2.77 7.61
CA ALA A 143 -31.55 3.92 8.34
C ALA A 143 -31.93 5.10 7.41
N GLY A 144 -31.26 5.27 6.27
CA GLY A 144 -31.49 6.43 5.40
C GLY A 144 -30.91 7.73 5.97
N GLU A 145 -30.01 7.62 6.94
CA GLU A 145 -29.35 8.74 7.62
C GLU A 145 -27.97 9.03 7.03
N GLU A 146 -27.55 10.29 7.06
CA GLU A 146 -26.21 10.72 6.68
C GLU A 146 -25.24 10.52 7.86
N ILE A 147 -24.07 9.90 7.61
CA ILE A 147 -23.12 9.52 8.66
C ILE A 147 -21.80 10.30 8.65
N GLY A 148 -21.76 11.38 7.86
CA GLY A 148 -20.67 12.36 7.91
C GLY A 148 -19.67 12.30 6.77
N PHE A 149 -19.81 11.38 5.82
CA PHE A 149 -18.90 11.20 4.68
C PHE A 149 -19.60 10.51 3.49
N PRO A 150 -19.09 10.67 2.25
CA PRO A 150 -19.58 9.94 1.08
C PRO A 150 -19.35 8.43 1.20
N LEU A 151 -20.35 7.63 0.85
CA LEU A 151 -20.30 6.17 0.99
C LEU A 151 -20.09 5.53 -0.38
N THR A 152 -18.98 4.82 -0.55
CA THR A 152 -18.65 4.11 -1.80
C THR A 152 -19.06 2.64 -1.72
N GLN A 153 -18.97 2.06 -0.52
CA GLN A 153 -19.29 0.66 -0.28
C GLN A 153 -19.65 0.40 1.19
N LEU A 154 -20.16 -0.79 1.46
CA LEU A 154 -20.38 -1.28 2.82
C LEU A 154 -20.15 -2.78 2.86
N VAL A 155 -19.86 -3.27 4.05
CA VAL A 155 -20.00 -4.69 4.39
C VAL A 155 -20.98 -4.85 5.53
N GLN A 156 -21.83 -5.88 5.46
CA GLN A 156 -22.88 -6.10 6.44
C GLN A 156 -23.00 -7.55 6.87
N MET A 157 -23.32 -7.76 8.14
CA MET A 157 -23.92 -8.99 8.65
C MET A 157 -25.36 -8.74 9.10
N ARG A 158 -26.18 -9.79 9.07
CA ARG A 158 -27.58 -9.76 9.49
C ARG A 158 -27.77 -10.78 10.61
N PHE A 159 -28.29 -10.37 11.76
CA PHE A 159 -28.48 -11.27 12.90
C PHE A 159 -29.49 -12.40 12.61
N GLU A 160 -30.52 -12.12 11.82
CA GLU A 160 -31.47 -13.10 11.25
C GLU A 160 -30.82 -14.20 10.40
N HIS A 161 -29.59 -14.01 9.91
CA HIS A 161 -28.87 -14.97 9.08
C HIS A 161 -27.70 -15.66 9.81
N ILE A 162 -27.51 -15.37 11.09
CA ILE A 162 -26.53 -16.10 11.90
C ILE A 162 -27.13 -17.46 12.24
N ARG A 163 -26.34 -18.51 12.00
CA ARG A 163 -26.73 -19.89 12.21
C ARG A 163 -26.78 -20.22 13.72
N PRO A 164 -27.50 -21.29 14.12
CA PRO A 164 -27.54 -21.73 15.51
C PRO A 164 -26.17 -22.07 16.12
N ASP A 165 -25.18 -22.43 15.29
CA ASP A 165 -23.79 -22.66 15.69
C ASP A 165 -22.95 -21.37 15.78
N ARG A 166 -23.61 -20.21 15.87
CA ARG A 166 -23.01 -18.86 15.98
C ARG A 166 -22.23 -18.39 14.75
N ARG A 167 -22.31 -19.12 13.62
CA ARG A 167 -21.59 -18.79 12.38
C ARG A 167 -22.44 -17.97 11.43
N GLY A 168 -21.84 -16.97 10.80
CA GLY A 168 -22.46 -16.17 9.75
C GLY A 168 -21.50 -15.88 8.60
N ASN A 169 -22.00 -15.08 7.65
CA ASN A 169 -21.21 -14.49 6.58
C ASN A 169 -21.44 -12.97 6.56
N VAL A 170 -20.46 -12.27 6.03
CA VAL A 170 -20.50 -10.85 5.73
C VAL A 170 -20.63 -10.64 4.23
N PHE A 171 -21.45 -9.66 3.83
CA PHE A 171 -21.74 -9.37 2.43
C PHE A 171 -21.40 -7.94 2.09
N ARG A 172 -20.72 -7.75 0.96
CA ARG A 172 -20.34 -6.46 0.43
C ARG A 172 -21.38 -5.90 -0.54
N PHE A 173 -21.55 -4.59 -0.49
CA PHE A 173 -22.35 -3.84 -1.45
C PHE A 173 -21.63 -2.56 -1.82
N VAL A 174 -21.76 -2.15 -3.08
CA VAL A 174 -21.22 -0.88 -3.59
C VAL A 174 -22.35 0.09 -3.86
N ALA A 175 -22.09 1.38 -3.69
CA ALA A 175 -23.03 2.44 -4.03
C ALA A 175 -23.30 2.43 -5.55
N ASP A 176 -24.54 2.74 -5.94
CA ASP A 176 -24.91 2.94 -7.34
C ASP A 176 -24.96 4.42 -7.75
N GLY A 177 -24.67 5.33 -6.82
CA GLY A 177 -24.71 6.77 -7.05
C GLY A 177 -26.09 7.39 -6.85
N MET A 178 -27.14 6.58 -6.65
CA MET A 178 -28.54 6.99 -6.63
C MET A 178 -29.23 6.61 -5.31
N GLU A 179 -28.47 6.59 -4.21
CA GLU A 179 -28.87 6.08 -2.88
C GLU A 179 -29.23 4.59 -2.88
N GLY A 180 -28.89 3.85 -3.94
CA GLY A 180 -29.04 2.41 -4.03
C GLY A 180 -27.73 1.66 -3.82
N TRP A 181 -27.86 0.36 -3.58
CA TRP A 181 -26.75 -0.51 -3.19
C TRP A 181 -26.74 -1.77 -4.05
N ARG A 182 -25.66 -1.98 -4.79
CA ARG A 182 -25.48 -3.16 -5.65
C ARG A 182 -24.71 -4.25 -4.91
N PHE A 183 -25.20 -5.48 -4.95
CA PHE A 183 -24.50 -6.64 -4.41
C PHE A 183 -23.24 -6.91 -5.25
N ASP A 184 -22.07 -7.02 -4.59
CA ASP A 184 -20.78 -7.13 -5.27
C ASP A 184 -19.81 -7.98 -4.44
N ASN A 185 -19.88 -9.30 -4.64
CA ASN A 185 -19.19 -10.28 -3.81
C ASN A 185 -18.55 -11.36 -4.71
N ASP A 186 -17.34 -11.80 -4.38
CA ASP A 186 -16.70 -12.91 -5.10
C ASP A 186 -17.10 -14.25 -4.45
N ILE A 187 -17.64 -15.16 -5.25
CA ILE A 187 -18.01 -16.50 -4.80
C ILE A 187 -16.80 -17.30 -4.31
N ARG A 188 -15.61 -17.04 -4.86
CA ARG A 188 -14.35 -17.71 -4.47
C ARG A 188 -13.93 -17.35 -3.05
N LEU A 189 -14.34 -16.18 -2.55
CA LEU A 189 -14.02 -15.68 -1.22
C LEU A 189 -15.09 -16.03 -0.17
N LEU A 190 -16.09 -16.83 -0.51
CA LEU A 190 -17.19 -17.17 0.42
C LEU A 190 -16.70 -17.76 1.75
N LEU A 191 -15.72 -18.65 1.73
CA LEU A 191 -15.20 -19.30 2.94
C LEU A 191 -14.27 -18.40 3.77
N GLN A 192 -13.81 -17.28 3.21
CA GLN A 192 -12.89 -16.34 3.87
C GLN A 192 -13.63 -15.15 4.51
N ARG A 193 -14.94 -15.04 4.29
CA ARG A 193 -15.82 -13.99 4.84
C ARG A 193 -16.49 -14.48 6.11
N ILE A 194 -15.75 -14.46 7.20
CA ILE A 194 -16.14 -15.12 8.44
C ILE A 194 -16.86 -14.11 9.33
N VAL A 195 -18.01 -14.54 9.89
CA VAL A 195 -18.66 -13.86 11.02
C VAL A 195 -18.86 -14.85 12.16
N ARG A 196 -18.60 -14.40 13.38
CA ARG A 196 -18.96 -15.09 14.62
C ARG A 196 -19.66 -14.13 15.57
N VAL A 197 -20.68 -14.64 16.24
CA VAL A 197 -21.52 -13.86 17.15
C VAL A 197 -21.76 -14.69 18.40
N ASP A 198 -21.03 -14.40 19.47
CA ASP A 198 -21.27 -14.99 20.78
C ASP A 198 -21.17 -13.92 21.88
N GLU A 199 -20.06 -13.88 22.63
CA GLU A 199 -19.80 -12.84 23.64
C GLU A 199 -19.53 -11.48 23.00
N THR A 200 -18.90 -11.49 21.83
CA THR A 200 -18.70 -10.33 20.97
C THR A 200 -19.09 -10.67 19.53
N ILE A 201 -19.05 -9.67 18.66
CA ILE A 201 -19.21 -9.85 17.21
C ILE A 201 -17.83 -9.75 16.59
N GLU A 202 -17.38 -10.77 15.88
CA GLU A 202 -16.12 -10.78 15.15
C GLU A 202 -16.35 -11.04 13.66
N ILE A 203 -15.66 -10.25 12.84
CA ILE A 203 -15.79 -10.27 11.40
C ILE A 203 -14.40 -10.23 10.76
N GLN A 204 -14.19 -11.13 9.80
CA GLN A 204 -13.05 -11.13 8.89
C GLN A 204 -13.54 -10.88 7.46
N VAL A 205 -12.93 -9.92 6.79
CA VAL A 205 -13.19 -9.61 5.38
C VAL A 205 -11.86 -9.54 4.61
N PRO A 206 -11.68 -10.31 3.53
CA PRO A 206 -10.51 -10.16 2.67
C PRO A 206 -10.44 -8.76 2.06
N PHE A 207 -9.24 -8.17 1.99
CA PHE A 207 -9.03 -6.88 1.30
C PHE A 207 -9.45 -6.93 -0.17
N THR A 208 -9.22 -8.06 -0.82
CA THR A 208 -9.64 -8.35 -2.20
C THR A 208 -11.16 -8.33 -2.38
N GLU A 209 -11.94 -8.81 -1.41
CA GLU A 209 -13.40 -8.69 -1.44
C GLU A 209 -13.80 -7.20 -1.40
N LEU A 210 -13.11 -6.37 -0.61
CA LEU A 210 -13.36 -4.94 -0.49
C LEU A 210 -12.90 -4.13 -1.71
N GLY A 211 -12.12 -4.73 -2.62
CA GLY A 211 -11.45 -4.02 -3.70
C GLY A 211 -10.42 -3.01 -3.18
N LEU A 212 -9.82 -3.30 -2.02
CA LEU A 212 -8.81 -2.45 -1.40
C LEU A 212 -7.44 -3.06 -1.67
N ASP A 213 -6.62 -2.36 -2.44
CA ASP A 213 -5.24 -2.74 -2.68
C ASP A 213 -4.34 -2.16 -1.58
N ARG A 214 -3.39 -2.97 -1.11
CA ARG A 214 -2.40 -2.62 -0.11
C ARG A 214 -0.99 -2.58 -0.70
N THR A 215 -0.86 -2.41 -2.00
CA THR A 215 0.42 -2.03 -2.63
C THR A 215 0.98 -0.78 -1.98
N GLU A 216 0.22 0.28 -1.82
CA GLU A 216 0.65 1.48 -1.09
C GLU A 216 -0.03 1.60 0.29
N GLU A 217 0.36 2.63 1.06
CA GLU A 217 -0.39 2.98 2.26
C GLU A 217 -1.82 3.41 1.87
N LEU A 218 -2.79 2.71 2.45
CA LEU A 218 -4.20 2.92 2.17
C LEU A 218 -4.82 3.80 3.25
N THR A 219 -5.41 4.93 2.87
CA THR A 219 -6.31 5.70 3.74
C THR A 219 -7.75 5.39 3.37
N VAL A 220 -8.63 5.11 4.33
CA VAL A 220 -10.03 4.72 4.08
C VAL A 220 -10.96 5.42 5.06
N TRP A 221 -12.05 6.01 4.56
CA TRP A 221 -13.11 6.51 5.45
C TRP A 221 -13.99 5.38 5.95
N MET A 222 -14.23 5.31 7.26
CA MET A 222 -14.94 4.18 7.87
C MET A 222 -15.87 4.62 9.01
N ARG A 223 -17.00 3.93 9.13
CA ARG A 223 -17.84 3.96 10.33
C ARG A 223 -18.68 2.70 10.46
N LEU A 224 -18.68 2.13 11.66
CA LEU A 224 -19.52 0.99 12.02
C LEU A 224 -20.86 1.47 12.57
N ALA A 225 -21.95 0.82 12.17
CA ALA A 225 -23.29 1.12 12.63
C ALA A 225 -24.09 -0.16 12.93
N MET A 226 -24.89 -0.12 13.99
CA MET A 226 -25.92 -1.09 14.32
C MET A 226 -27.26 -0.49 13.88
N GLU A 227 -27.95 -1.13 12.93
CA GLU A 227 -29.13 -0.56 12.28
C GLU A 227 -30.37 -1.47 12.35
N LYS A 228 -31.54 -0.81 12.40
CA LYS A 228 -32.82 -1.35 11.97
C LYS A 228 -33.37 -0.50 10.82
N ALA A 229 -34.47 -0.94 10.22
CA ALA A 229 -35.11 -0.16 9.16
C ALA A 229 -35.52 1.22 9.70
N GLY A 230 -34.97 2.28 9.10
CA GLY A 230 -35.24 3.67 9.43
C GLY A 230 -34.50 4.25 10.63
N GLU A 231 -33.56 3.53 11.26
CA GLU A 231 -32.90 4.00 12.48
C GLU A 231 -31.49 3.43 12.68
N ILE A 232 -30.53 4.31 13.01
CA ILE A 232 -29.23 3.93 13.57
C ILE A 232 -29.34 3.82 15.09
N LEU A 233 -29.15 2.61 15.62
CA LEU A 233 -29.27 2.31 17.06
C LEU A 233 -27.95 2.43 17.82
N GLY A 234 -26.83 2.40 17.09
CA GLY A 234 -25.51 2.62 17.66
C GLY A 234 -24.45 2.76 16.58
N SER A 235 -23.35 3.42 16.89
CA SER A 235 -22.25 3.60 15.95
C SER A 235 -20.90 3.71 16.65
N ALA A 236 -19.84 3.31 15.95
CA ALA A 236 -18.47 3.53 16.37
C ALA A 236 -17.57 3.75 15.13
N PRO A 237 -16.65 4.72 15.14
CA PRO A 237 -16.54 5.81 16.11
C PRO A 237 -17.72 6.80 16.02
N ALA A 238 -17.90 7.64 17.04
CA ALA A 238 -18.96 8.66 17.07
C ALA A 238 -18.89 9.69 15.93
N ARG A 239 -17.68 9.94 15.42
CA ARG A 239 -17.39 10.67 14.18
C ARG A 239 -16.69 9.71 13.23
N PRO A 240 -16.82 9.85 11.90
CA PRO A 240 -16.15 8.95 10.96
C PRO A 240 -14.63 8.95 11.17
N ALA A 241 -14.01 7.80 10.94
CA ALA A 241 -12.55 7.67 10.97
C ALA A 241 -12.00 7.68 9.56
N ILE A 242 -10.83 8.31 9.37
CA ILE A 242 -9.92 7.99 8.27
C ILE A 242 -8.93 6.99 8.84
N ALA A 243 -9.15 5.72 8.53
CA ALA A 243 -8.28 4.62 8.87
C ALA A 243 -7.06 4.63 7.96
N ARG A 244 -5.86 4.56 8.53
CA ARG A 244 -4.60 4.43 7.78
C ARG A 244 -4.06 3.02 7.95
N ILE A 245 -3.88 2.32 6.83
CA ILE A 245 -3.46 0.93 6.77
C ILE A 245 -2.13 0.90 6.02
N PRO A 246 -1.04 0.44 6.65
CA PRO A 246 0.26 0.33 5.98
C PRO A 246 0.19 -0.56 4.74
N ALA A 247 1.08 -0.30 3.80
CA ALA A 247 1.31 -1.17 2.66
C ALA A 247 1.62 -2.61 3.12
N LEU A 248 1.22 -3.59 2.32
CA LEU A 248 1.55 -4.99 2.53
C LEU A 248 3.05 -5.20 2.29
N VAL A 249 3.74 -5.60 3.35
CA VAL A 249 5.10 -6.10 3.31
C VAL A 249 5.03 -7.62 3.40
N GLY A 250 5.18 -8.31 2.27
CA GLY A 250 5.10 -9.78 2.21
C GLY A 250 4.66 -10.29 0.84
N GLY A 251 4.41 -11.59 0.74
CA GLY A 251 4.12 -12.30 -0.51
C GLY A 251 4.70 -13.70 -0.43
N GLU A 252 4.77 -14.41 -1.55
CA GLU A 252 5.60 -15.62 -1.62
C GLU A 252 7.07 -15.21 -1.62
N VAL A 253 7.87 -15.73 -0.69
CA VAL A 253 9.30 -15.41 -0.61
C VAL A 253 10.00 -16.06 -1.79
N VAL A 254 10.61 -15.26 -2.67
CA VAL A 254 11.45 -15.77 -3.76
C VAL A 254 12.88 -16.02 -3.26
N ALA A 255 13.44 -15.03 -2.57
CA ALA A 255 14.77 -15.14 -1.95
C ALA A 255 14.90 -14.16 -0.79
N SER A 256 15.79 -14.48 0.15
CA SER A 256 16.15 -13.61 1.26
C SER A 256 17.64 -13.75 1.55
N PHE A 257 18.32 -12.61 1.64
CA PHE A 257 19.74 -12.48 1.89
C PHE A 257 19.93 -11.69 3.18
N THR A 258 20.88 -12.12 4.00
CA THR A 258 21.26 -11.44 5.24
C THR A 258 22.62 -10.80 5.04
N ASP A 259 22.77 -9.60 5.59
CA ASP A 259 24.02 -8.86 5.59
C ASP A 259 24.56 -8.72 7.02
N PRO A 260 25.89 -8.68 7.24
CA PRO A 260 26.47 -8.55 8.56
C PRO A 260 26.19 -7.20 9.24
N LEU A 261 25.68 -7.23 10.47
CA LEU A 261 25.53 -6.02 11.27
C LEU A 261 26.86 -5.28 11.48
N GLY A 262 26.86 -3.97 11.20
CA GLY A 262 27.95 -3.04 11.50
C GLY A 262 29.09 -3.00 10.48
N ASP A 263 28.82 -3.40 9.23
CA ASP A 263 29.79 -3.38 8.12
C ASP A 263 29.65 -2.18 7.16
N ASP A 264 28.92 -1.15 7.60
CA ASP A 264 28.72 0.14 6.92
C ASP A 264 29.95 1.07 6.87
N HIS A 265 31.12 0.49 6.67
CA HIS A 265 32.43 1.15 6.64
C HIS A 265 33.22 0.88 5.34
N GLY A 266 32.52 0.49 4.28
CA GLY A 266 33.03 0.27 2.94
C GLY A 266 34.17 -0.75 2.96
N MET A 267 35.34 -0.38 2.44
CA MET A 267 36.51 -1.27 2.46
C MET A 267 37.27 -1.35 3.79
N GLY A 268 36.57 -1.18 4.93
CA GLY A 268 37.18 -1.20 6.26
C GLY A 268 37.67 0.16 6.77
N THR A 269 37.52 1.24 5.98
CA THR A 269 38.13 2.53 6.31
C THR A 269 37.17 3.71 6.30
N LEU A 270 35.95 3.57 5.77
CA LEU A 270 35.07 4.72 5.62
C LEU A 270 34.48 5.15 6.96
N THR A 271 34.23 6.45 7.06
CA THR A 271 33.61 7.07 8.25
C THR A 271 32.53 8.03 7.82
N TYR A 272 31.49 8.15 8.63
CA TYR A 272 30.35 9.01 8.35
C TYR A 272 30.74 10.50 8.34
N PRO A 273 29.96 11.36 7.67
CA PRO A 273 30.07 12.81 7.86
C PRO A 273 29.87 13.21 9.32
N THR A 274 30.42 14.35 9.73
CA THR A 274 30.47 14.74 11.15
C THR A 274 29.29 15.61 11.62
N ALA A 275 28.33 15.95 10.76
CA ALA A 275 27.12 16.65 11.20
C ALA A 275 26.24 15.73 12.05
N GLY A 276 25.61 16.25 13.10
CA GLY A 276 24.88 15.42 14.07
C GLY A 276 23.66 14.66 13.53
N VAL A 277 23.18 14.98 12.33
CA VAL A 277 22.18 14.18 11.62
C VAL A 277 22.72 12.79 11.22
N PHE A 278 24.04 12.64 11.15
CA PHE A 278 24.75 11.38 10.91
C PHE A 278 25.24 10.69 12.20
N ASP A 279 24.94 11.21 13.40
CA ASP A 279 25.37 10.58 14.67
C ASP A 279 24.58 9.29 15.00
N VAL A 280 23.58 8.95 14.18
CA VAL A 280 22.82 7.70 14.32
C VAL A 280 23.68 6.56 13.76
N GLU A 281 23.92 5.53 14.56
CA GLU A 281 24.63 4.33 14.11
C GLU A 281 23.82 3.59 13.03
N GLY A 282 24.50 2.98 12.05
CA GLY A 282 23.90 2.11 11.04
C GLY A 282 22.90 2.79 10.09
N LEU A 283 23.15 4.05 9.71
CA LEU A 283 22.33 4.76 8.71
C LEU A 283 22.47 4.18 7.30
N PHE A 284 23.60 3.52 7.01
CA PHE A 284 23.89 2.88 5.74
C PHE A 284 24.07 1.36 5.87
N ASP A 285 23.91 0.81 7.08
CA ASP A 285 24.02 -0.61 7.42
C ASP A 285 22.75 -1.36 7.00
N LEU A 286 22.85 -2.05 5.88
CA LEU A 286 21.86 -3.00 5.37
C LEU A 286 21.91 -4.25 6.24
N LEU A 287 20.75 -4.80 6.59
CA LEU A 287 20.65 -6.02 7.39
C LEU A 287 20.07 -7.17 6.58
N SER A 288 19.17 -6.86 5.65
CA SER A 288 18.63 -7.87 4.75
C SER A 288 18.10 -7.29 3.44
N TYR A 289 18.14 -8.13 2.42
CA TYR A 289 17.48 -7.91 1.14
C TYR A 289 16.55 -9.11 0.86
N THR A 290 15.24 -8.87 0.84
CA THR A 290 14.23 -9.92 0.61
C THR A 290 13.37 -9.58 -0.59
N ILE A 291 13.13 -10.59 -1.44
CA ILE A 291 12.31 -10.49 -2.64
C ILE A 291 11.04 -11.30 -2.43
N PHE A 292 9.88 -10.65 -2.60
CA PHE A 292 8.58 -11.28 -2.59
C PHE A 292 7.92 -11.23 -3.96
N ASP A 293 7.23 -12.31 -4.30
CA ASP A 293 6.22 -12.33 -5.36
C ASP A 293 4.88 -11.83 -4.79
N GLN A 294 4.38 -10.72 -5.33
CA GLN A 294 3.08 -10.13 -5.01
C GLN A 294 2.08 -10.23 -6.17
N GLY A 295 2.15 -11.30 -6.97
CA GLY A 295 1.27 -11.50 -8.12
C GLY A 295 1.74 -10.74 -9.36
N GLU A 296 1.22 -9.52 -9.56
CA GLU A 296 1.55 -8.67 -10.72
C GLU A 296 2.84 -7.85 -10.53
N ASN A 297 3.36 -7.82 -9.30
CA ASN A 297 4.56 -7.06 -8.94
C ASN A 297 5.57 -7.95 -8.22
N TRP A 298 6.84 -7.61 -8.35
CA TRP A 298 7.88 -7.96 -7.39
C TRP A 298 7.93 -6.91 -6.28
N LEU A 299 8.11 -7.35 -5.04
CA LEU A 299 8.41 -6.46 -3.91
C LEU A 299 9.82 -6.76 -3.39
N PHE A 300 10.69 -5.76 -3.48
CA PHE A 300 12.03 -5.78 -2.91
C PHE A 300 12.01 -5.02 -1.59
N VAL A 301 12.45 -5.69 -0.52
CA VAL A 301 12.46 -5.16 0.84
C VAL A 301 13.90 -5.10 1.32
N PHE A 302 14.33 -3.89 1.69
CA PHE A 302 15.63 -3.63 2.29
C PHE A 302 15.42 -3.25 3.75
N GLU A 303 15.94 -4.04 4.68
CA GLU A 303 15.94 -3.71 6.10
C GLU A 303 17.26 -3.04 6.47
N PHE A 304 17.18 -1.92 7.19
CA PHE A 304 18.35 -1.20 7.70
C PHE A 304 18.43 -1.27 9.23
N TYR A 305 19.63 -1.09 9.77
CA TYR A 305 19.82 -0.91 11.21
C TYR A 305 19.17 0.38 11.72
N ALA A 306 19.24 1.47 10.96
CA ALA A 306 18.53 2.71 11.25
C ALA A 306 18.02 3.39 9.97
N LEU A 307 16.73 3.79 9.96
CA LEU A 307 16.10 4.45 8.82
C LEU A 307 15.34 5.74 9.22
N PRO A 308 16.02 6.75 9.80
CA PRO A 308 15.36 8.00 10.18
C PRO A 308 15.08 8.90 8.97
N ASN A 309 14.17 9.85 9.16
CA ASN A 309 13.80 10.83 8.13
C ASN A 309 13.91 12.30 8.61
N PRO A 310 15.08 12.77 9.10
CA PRO A 310 15.22 14.12 9.64
C PRO A 310 15.05 15.22 8.60
N TRP A 311 15.25 14.93 7.30
CA TRP A 311 15.09 15.89 6.22
C TRP A 311 13.69 15.88 5.60
N GLY A 312 12.78 15.04 6.11
CA GLY A 312 11.40 14.96 5.60
C GLY A 312 11.34 14.51 4.14
N GLY A 313 12.22 13.58 3.74
CA GLY A 313 12.18 12.95 2.43
C GLY A 313 10.79 12.37 2.14
N PRO A 314 10.19 12.72 0.99
CA PRO A 314 8.79 12.38 0.71
C PRO A 314 8.51 10.88 0.63
N LEU A 315 9.54 10.05 0.36
CA LEU A 315 9.43 8.59 0.29
C LEU A 315 9.66 7.90 1.64
N GLY A 316 9.82 8.68 2.73
CA GLY A 316 9.79 8.17 4.10
C GLY A 316 11.13 7.97 4.79
N PHE A 317 12.25 8.23 4.12
CA PHE A 317 13.61 8.13 4.67
C PHE A 317 14.53 9.22 4.11
N SER A 318 15.70 9.44 4.73
CA SER A 318 16.62 10.53 4.35
C SER A 318 18.02 10.08 3.89
N HIS A 319 18.74 9.27 4.67
CA HIS A 319 20.19 9.14 4.51
C HIS A 319 20.67 8.16 3.43
N PRO A 320 20.19 6.91 3.35
CA PRO A 320 20.72 5.98 2.37
C PRO A 320 20.27 6.30 0.95
N ILE A 321 21.14 6.00 -0.01
CA ILE A 321 20.80 5.80 -1.42
C ILE A 321 21.23 4.39 -1.81
N ILE A 322 20.31 3.64 -2.42
CA ILE A 322 20.52 2.25 -2.82
C ILE A 322 20.58 2.22 -4.34
N ASN A 323 21.67 1.67 -4.86
CA ASN A 323 21.81 1.31 -6.25
C ASN A 323 21.71 -0.22 -6.35
N LEU A 324 20.65 -0.69 -6.99
CA LEU A 324 20.41 -2.11 -7.25
C LEU A 324 20.60 -2.40 -8.73
N TYR A 325 21.53 -3.28 -9.09
CA TYR A 325 21.72 -3.74 -10.46
C TYR A 325 21.32 -5.20 -10.60
N LEU A 326 20.58 -5.53 -11.66
CA LEU A 326 20.05 -6.87 -11.94
C LEU A 326 20.60 -7.39 -13.26
N ASP A 327 21.21 -8.56 -13.25
CA ASP A 327 21.56 -9.42 -14.39
C ASP A 327 20.58 -10.60 -14.42
N VAL A 328 19.57 -10.53 -15.28
CA VAL A 328 18.43 -11.46 -15.30
C VAL A 328 18.08 -11.92 -16.70
N GLN A 329 18.81 -11.46 -17.72
CA GLN A 329 18.65 -11.87 -19.11
C GLN A 329 20.00 -11.79 -19.85
N PRO A 330 20.14 -12.45 -21.01
CA PRO A 330 21.40 -12.41 -21.76
C PRO A 330 21.70 -11.00 -22.29
N GLY A 331 22.88 -10.46 -21.97
CA GLY A 331 23.31 -9.15 -22.47
C GLY A 331 23.82 -8.28 -21.33
N GLY A 332 23.48 -6.99 -21.38
CA GLY A 332 23.77 -6.04 -20.31
C GLY A 332 25.09 -5.27 -20.42
N LEU A 333 25.40 -4.52 -19.37
CA LEU A 333 26.56 -3.63 -19.29
C LEU A 333 27.41 -3.95 -18.05
N THR A 334 28.73 -3.77 -18.17
CA THR A 334 29.67 -3.94 -17.05
C THR A 334 30.14 -2.61 -16.44
N GLU A 335 29.91 -1.52 -17.17
CA GLU A 335 30.09 -0.15 -16.68
C GLU A 335 28.84 0.28 -15.91
N ALA A 336 29.00 1.10 -14.87
CA ALA A 336 27.85 1.68 -14.19
C ALA A 336 27.06 2.60 -15.11
N HIS A 337 25.73 2.58 -14.94
CA HIS A 337 24.86 3.58 -15.56
C HIS A 337 25.32 4.99 -15.13
N PRO A 338 25.21 6.03 -15.99
CA PRO A 338 25.61 7.39 -15.63
C PRO A 338 25.03 7.89 -14.32
N ASP A 339 23.78 7.55 -13.99
CA ASP A 339 23.15 7.91 -12.69
C ASP A 339 23.67 7.10 -11.48
N GLY A 340 24.70 6.27 -11.62
CA GLY A 340 25.34 5.54 -10.52
C GLY A 340 26.86 5.50 -10.60
N ASP A 341 27.47 6.14 -11.61
CA ASP A 341 28.93 6.06 -11.85
C ASP A 341 29.74 6.76 -10.73
N ALA A 342 29.16 7.72 -10.02
CA ALA A 342 29.77 8.35 -8.85
C ALA A 342 30.12 7.37 -7.73
N MET A 343 29.50 6.18 -7.66
CA MET A 343 29.89 5.15 -6.69
C MET A 343 31.27 4.51 -6.99
N GLN A 344 31.83 4.74 -8.18
CA GLN A 344 33.16 4.28 -8.59
C GLN A 344 33.34 2.77 -8.50
N VAL A 345 32.42 2.02 -9.13
CA VAL A 345 32.42 0.55 -9.20
C VAL A 345 32.21 0.05 -10.64
N ARG A 346 32.52 -1.22 -10.86
CA ARG A 346 32.25 -1.97 -12.10
C ARG A 346 31.62 -3.32 -11.78
N PHE A 347 30.97 -3.92 -12.77
CA PHE A 347 30.27 -5.20 -12.63
C PHE A 347 31.06 -6.33 -13.27
N HIS A 348 30.89 -7.53 -12.74
CA HIS A 348 31.63 -8.70 -13.19
C HIS A 348 31.34 -8.98 -14.67
N PRO A 349 32.35 -9.28 -15.52
CA PRO A 349 32.12 -9.52 -16.95
C PRO A 349 31.17 -10.68 -17.27
N ASP A 350 31.13 -11.69 -16.41
CA ASP A 350 30.20 -12.83 -16.55
C ASP A 350 28.80 -12.53 -16.01
N HIS A 351 28.62 -11.37 -15.36
CA HIS A 351 27.33 -10.92 -14.82
C HIS A 351 27.08 -9.42 -15.11
N PRO A 352 26.91 -9.04 -16.39
CA PRO A 352 26.58 -7.68 -16.77
C PRO A 352 25.15 -7.34 -16.35
N TRP A 353 24.85 -6.09 -16.01
CA TRP A 353 23.50 -5.74 -15.59
C TRP A 353 22.59 -5.38 -16.77
N ASP A 354 21.32 -5.77 -16.67
CA ASP A 354 20.21 -5.46 -17.57
C ASP A 354 19.34 -4.32 -17.05
N PHE A 355 19.14 -4.28 -15.73
CA PHE A 355 18.34 -3.26 -15.05
C PHE A 355 19.15 -2.59 -13.95
N PHE A 356 19.01 -1.27 -13.83
CA PHE A 356 19.56 -0.47 -12.74
C PHE A 356 18.43 0.27 -12.04
N ILE A 357 18.28 0.06 -10.74
CA ILE A 357 17.23 0.64 -9.91
C ILE A 357 17.90 1.57 -8.89
N LYS A 358 17.53 2.85 -8.95
CA LYS A 358 18.05 3.90 -8.07
C LYS A 358 17.00 4.33 -7.07
N VAL A 359 17.31 4.15 -5.79
CA VAL A 359 16.35 4.28 -4.69
C VAL A 359 16.88 5.25 -3.63
N ALA A 360 16.12 6.31 -3.36
CA ALA A 360 16.47 7.32 -2.36
C ALA A 360 15.20 7.97 -1.81
N GLY A 361 15.31 8.75 -0.73
CA GLY A 361 14.16 9.38 -0.06
C GLY A 361 13.36 10.40 -0.89
N TRP A 362 13.86 10.80 -2.07
CA TRP A 362 13.26 11.84 -2.92
C TRP A 362 12.75 11.28 -4.24
N SER A 363 11.51 11.65 -4.57
CA SER A 363 10.81 11.18 -5.77
C SER A 363 11.43 11.64 -7.09
N ASP A 364 12.24 12.69 -7.08
CA ASP A 364 12.84 13.28 -8.30
C ASP A 364 14.05 12.48 -8.82
N TYR A 365 14.67 11.63 -7.99
CA TYR A 365 15.83 10.82 -8.40
C TYR A 365 15.86 9.41 -7.77
N GLY A 366 15.08 9.16 -6.73
CA GLY A 366 15.11 7.93 -5.93
C GLY A 366 14.03 6.91 -6.23
N ARG A 367 13.44 6.92 -7.43
CA ARG A 367 12.41 5.96 -7.86
C ARG A 367 12.52 5.62 -9.36
N HIS A 368 13.75 5.51 -9.84
CA HIS A 368 14.03 5.27 -11.25
C HIS A 368 14.50 3.84 -11.48
N LEU A 369 14.00 3.24 -12.55
CA LEU A 369 14.52 2.02 -13.13
C LEU A 369 15.03 2.34 -14.54
N PHE A 370 16.27 2.01 -14.80
CA PHE A 370 16.95 2.16 -16.07
C PHE A 370 17.20 0.78 -16.67
N THR A 371 17.09 0.68 -17.98
CA THR A 371 17.44 -0.54 -18.71
C THR A 371 18.79 -0.37 -19.39
N ALA A 372 19.50 -1.46 -19.63
CA ALA A 372 20.81 -1.45 -20.28
C ALA A 372 20.77 -0.91 -21.72
N ASP A 373 19.62 -0.96 -22.38
CA ASP A 373 19.38 -0.36 -23.70
C ASP A 373 18.98 1.13 -23.66
N GLY A 374 18.86 1.72 -22.46
CA GLY A 374 18.76 3.16 -22.24
C GLY A 374 17.35 3.70 -22.02
N GLU A 375 16.36 2.84 -21.73
CA GLU A 375 15.05 3.28 -21.29
C GLU A 375 15.06 3.70 -19.82
N THR A 376 14.07 4.51 -19.44
CA THR A 376 13.89 4.98 -18.06
C THR A 376 12.43 4.89 -17.68
N HIS A 377 12.18 4.30 -16.52
CA HIS A 377 10.86 4.02 -15.97
C HIS A 377 10.78 4.54 -14.53
N LEU A 378 9.58 4.93 -14.11
CA LEU A 378 9.30 5.21 -12.71
C LEU A 378 8.73 3.98 -12.04
N ILE A 379 9.19 3.71 -10.82
CA ILE A 379 8.72 2.59 -9.99
C ILE A 379 8.14 3.12 -8.68
N ASP A 380 7.44 2.26 -7.95
CA ASP A 380 6.94 2.61 -6.62
C ASP A 380 8.02 2.35 -5.57
N VAL A 381 8.26 3.36 -4.74
CA VAL A 381 9.21 3.35 -3.64
C VAL A 381 8.54 3.97 -2.43
N SER A 382 8.55 3.24 -1.32
CA SER A 382 8.01 3.68 -0.04
C SER A 382 8.89 3.19 1.10
N ALA A 383 8.61 3.61 2.33
CA ALA A 383 9.31 3.13 3.51
C ALA A 383 8.35 2.85 4.67
N ASP A 384 8.75 1.92 5.53
CA ASP A 384 8.18 1.71 6.87
C ASP A 384 9.27 2.02 7.90
N PRO A 385 9.41 3.29 8.35
CA PRO A 385 10.46 3.67 9.30
C PRO A 385 10.34 2.96 10.65
N ALA A 386 9.14 2.52 11.05
CA ALA A 386 8.95 1.81 12.31
C ALA A 386 9.57 0.41 12.26
N ARG A 387 9.50 -0.24 11.10
CA ARG A 387 10.17 -1.52 10.82
C ARG A 387 11.55 -1.35 10.16
N ARG A 388 11.98 -0.12 9.88
CA ARG A 388 13.24 0.25 9.20
C ARG A 388 13.37 -0.35 7.80
N LEU A 389 12.27 -0.36 7.06
CA LEU A 389 12.21 -0.97 5.73
C LEU A 389 12.14 0.09 4.64
N VAL A 390 12.90 -0.11 3.57
CA VAL A 390 12.64 0.50 2.25
C VAL A 390 11.98 -0.56 1.37
N LEU A 391 10.86 -0.18 0.75
CA LEU A 391 10.01 -1.05 -0.05
C LEU A 391 10.02 -0.56 -1.50
N VAL A 392 10.42 -1.42 -2.43
CA VAL A 392 10.50 -1.10 -3.86
C VAL A 392 9.63 -2.09 -4.62
N ARG A 393 8.60 -1.60 -5.32
CA ARG A 393 7.67 -2.42 -6.11
C ARG A 393 7.90 -2.21 -7.58
N ILE A 394 8.04 -3.33 -8.29
CA ILE A 394 8.34 -3.34 -9.72
C ILE A 394 7.30 -4.21 -10.43
N PRO A 395 6.57 -3.66 -11.41
CA PRO A 395 5.64 -4.45 -12.22
C PRO A 395 6.37 -5.56 -12.98
N LYS A 396 5.79 -6.77 -13.00
CA LYS A 396 6.36 -7.89 -13.76
C LYS A 396 6.34 -7.67 -15.27
N ASP A 397 5.42 -6.84 -15.78
CA ASP A 397 5.45 -6.44 -17.18
C ASP A 397 6.68 -5.59 -17.54
N LEU A 398 7.29 -4.92 -16.55
CA LEU A 398 8.54 -4.15 -16.72
C LEU A 398 9.79 -5.00 -16.48
N VAL A 399 9.78 -5.82 -15.42
CA VAL A 399 10.86 -6.77 -15.11
C VAL A 399 10.25 -8.17 -14.98
N PRO A 400 10.16 -8.94 -16.08
CA PRO A 400 9.48 -10.24 -16.08
C PRO A 400 10.14 -11.31 -15.21
N GLU A 401 11.44 -11.21 -14.99
CA GLU A 401 12.25 -12.17 -14.23
C GLU A 401 13.18 -11.42 -13.26
N ILE A 402 13.36 -11.97 -12.06
CA ILE A 402 14.25 -11.45 -11.01
C ILE A 402 15.27 -12.48 -10.53
N ARG A 403 15.25 -13.70 -11.10
CA ARG A 403 16.27 -14.72 -10.82
C ARG A 403 17.50 -14.45 -11.65
N GLY A 404 18.67 -14.48 -11.02
CA GLY A 404 19.92 -14.07 -11.65
C GLY A 404 20.88 -13.40 -10.67
N ALA A 405 21.79 -12.57 -11.18
CA ALA A 405 22.81 -11.90 -10.39
C ALA A 405 22.33 -10.50 -9.94
N HIS A 406 22.40 -10.22 -8.64
CA HIS A 406 22.01 -8.92 -8.08
C HIS A 406 23.22 -8.26 -7.41
N TYR A 407 23.37 -6.95 -7.61
CA TYR A 407 24.32 -6.11 -6.90
C TYR A 407 23.54 -5.10 -6.06
N VAL A 408 23.57 -5.23 -4.74
CA VAL A 408 22.90 -4.30 -3.80
C VAL A 408 23.96 -3.40 -3.19
N ILE A 409 23.96 -2.12 -3.55
CA ILE A 409 25.00 -1.17 -3.16
C ILE A 409 24.36 -0.03 -2.38
N VAL A 410 24.88 0.27 -1.19
CA VAL A 410 24.40 1.38 -0.35
C VAL A 410 25.48 2.45 -0.22
N ALA A 411 25.08 3.69 -0.43
CA ALA A 411 25.91 4.86 -0.16
C ALA A 411 25.15 5.92 0.63
N SER A 412 25.87 6.99 0.98
CA SER A 412 25.29 8.17 1.59
C SER A 412 24.70 9.08 0.51
N GLN A 413 23.42 9.41 0.63
CA GLN A 413 22.71 10.31 -0.28
C GLN A 413 23.17 11.77 -0.09
N ASP A 414 23.29 12.50 -1.20
CA ASP A 414 23.45 13.96 -1.23
C ASP A 414 22.76 14.58 -2.45
N GLY A 415 21.76 15.46 -2.23
CA GLY A 415 20.98 16.07 -3.31
C GLY A 415 21.79 17.00 -4.24
N PHE A 416 23.02 17.35 -3.86
CA PHE A 416 23.92 18.21 -4.62
C PHE A 416 25.16 17.48 -5.15
N GLY A 417 25.37 16.23 -4.73
CA GLY A 417 26.48 15.41 -5.19
C GLY A 417 26.27 14.90 -6.62
N PRO A 418 27.36 14.60 -7.37
CA PRO A 418 27.25 13.83 -8.60
C PRO A 418 26.44 12.55 -8.37
N ASP A 419 25.47 12.31 -9.24
CA ASP A 419 24.54 11.18 -9.18
C ASP A 419 23.81 11.05 -7.84
N HIS A 420 23.72 12.14 -7.10
CA HIS A 420 23.14 12.21 -5.75
C HIS A 420 23.92 11.40 -4.69
N ILE A 421 25.20 11.12 -4.93
CA ILE A 421 26.08 10.42 -4.01
C ILE A 421 26.93 11.42 -3.22
N ARG A 422 26.95 11.28 -1.90
CA ARG A 422 27.77 12.09 -1.02
C ARG A 422 29.25 11.79 -1.23
N PRO A 423 30.10 12.81 -1.41
CA PRO A 423 31.54 12.60 -1.52
C PRO A 423 32.15 11.98 -0.25
N VAL A 424 33.21 11.19 -0.42
CA VAL A 424 34.04 10.66 0.67
C VAL A 424 35.48 11.13 0.48
N ALA A 425 35.99 11.90 1.45
CA ALA A 425 37.34 12.42 1.46
C ALA A 425 38.27 11.54 2.31
N ARG A 426 39.56 11.90 2.36
CA ARG A 426 40.53 11.26 3.27
C ARG A 426 40.15 11.47 4.74
N THR A 427 39.64 12.64 5.07
CA THR A 427 39.20 13.02 6.42
C THR A 427 37.75 13.46 6.33
N ALA A 428 36.92 12.99 7.25
CA ALA A 428 35.51 13.36 7.30
C ALA A 428 35.37 14.87 7.55
N GLY A 429 34.36 15.46 6.92
CA GLY A 429 33.89 16.81 7.18
C GLY A 429 32.42 16.79 7.56
N GLU A 430 31.84 17.96 7.80
CA GLU A 430 30.46 18.10 8.26
C GLU A 430 29.45 17.40 7.33
N TRP A 431 29.65 17.52 6.01
CA TRP A 431 28.76 16.99 4.97
C TRP A 431 29.47 16.03 4.00
N VAL A 432 30.66 15.56 4.35
CA VAL A 432 31.53 14.73 3.50
C VAL A 432 32.04 13.56 4.33
N GLY A 433 31.90 12.33 3.83
CA GLY A 433 32.42 11.14 4.51
C GLY A 433 33.95 11.16 4.59
N GLY A 434 34.55 10.36 5.46
CA GLY A 434 36.01 10.25 5.63
C GLY A 434 36.57 8.88 5.29
N GLY A 435 37.90 8.76 5.34
CA GLY A 435 38.58 7.48 5.27
C GLY A 435 38.87 6.93 3.87
N SER A 436 38.55 7.68 2.81
CA SER A 436 38.90 7.25 1.45
C SER A 436 40.41 7.44 1.18
N PRO A 437 41.15 6.38 0.80
CA PRO A 437 42.57 6.43 0.45
C PRO A 437 42.82 7.05 -0.93
N ALA A 438 41.79 7.14 -1.78
CA ALA A 438 41.87 7.80 -3.08
C ALA A 438 40.46 8.20 -3.59
N PRO A 439 39.92 9.36 -3.16
CA PRO A 439 38.53 9.79 -3.44
C PRO A 439 38.06 9.83 -4.92
N HIS A 440 38.97 9.68 -5.87
CA HIS A 440 38.70 9.76 -7.31
C HIS A 440 38.67 8.38 -7.98
N VAL A 441 38.87 7.30 -7.23
CA VAL A 441 38.96 5.93 -7.75
C VAL A 441 38.53 4.86 -6.74
N ALA A 442 38.64 5.15 -5.45
CA ALA A 442 38.18 4.25 -4.39
C ALA A 442 36.65 4.36 -4.22
N PRO A 443 35.91 3.23 -4.15
CA PRO A 443 34.46 3.24 -4.07
C PRO A 443 33.90 4.20 -3.00
N LEU A 444 32.81 4.90 -3.33
CA LEU A 444 32.05 5.75 -2.40
C LEU A 444 30.90 4.98 -1.74
N VAL A 445 31.12 3.69 -1.52
CA VAL A 445 30.14 2.70 -1.06
C VAL A 445 30.38 2.46 0.43
N PHE A 446 29.35 2.71 1.25
CA PHE A 446 29.42 2.43 2.69
C PHE A 446 29.13 0.97 2.98
N ASP A 447 28.26 0.34 2.22
CA ASP A 447 27.81 -1.02 2.42
C ASP A 447 27.48 -1.68 1.08
N TYR A 448 27.82 -2.96 0.94
CA TYR A 448 27.63 -3.80 -0.22
C TYR A 448 27.32 -5.24 0.21
N LEU A 449 26.12 -5.70 -0.09
CA LEU A 449 25.71 -7.08 0.14
C LEU A 449 26.54 -8.05 -0.71
N VAL A 450 27.43 -8.80 -0.06
CA VAL A 450 28.34 -9.74 -0.71
C VAL A 450 27.80 -11.17 -0.73
N PRO A 451 28.16 -11.99 -1.74
CA PRO A 451 27.88 -13.41 -1.72
C PRO A 451 28.67 -14.16 -0.65
N ALA A 452 28.12 -15.29 -0.20
CA ALA A 452 28.76 -16.15 0.78
C ALA A 452 30.19 -16.55 0.37
N GLY A 453 31.13 -16.42 1.30
CA GLY A 453 32.54 -16.75 1.09
C GLY A 453 33.41 -15.57 0.64
N TYR A 454 32.83 -14.37 0.48
CA TYR A 454 33.54 -13.12 0.25
C TYR A 454 33.34 -12.16 1.42
N THR A 455 34.19 -11.14 1.49
CA THR A 455 34.00 -9.99 2.38
C THR A 455 33.84 -8.72 1.55
N GLN A 456 33.06 -7.78 2.06
CA GLN A 456 32.89 -6.47 1.45
C GLN A 456 34.23 -5.76 1.28
N GLU A 457 35.11 -5.85 2.27
CA GLU A 457 36.38 -5.14 2.27
C GLU A 457 37.33 -5.64 1.19
N GLU A 458 37.40 -6.95 0.98
CA GLU A 458 38.21 -7.54 -0.09
C GLU A 458 37.73 -7.10 -1.47
N ILE A 459 36.41 -7.06 -1.70
CA ILE A 459 35.83 -6.65 -2.98
C ILE A 459 36.05 -5.16 -3.22
N LEU A 460 35.65 -4.31 -2.26
CA LEU A 460 35.72 -2.85 -2.41
C LEU A 460 37.17 -2.33 -2.42
N ALA A 461 38.13 -3.05 -1.86
CA ALA A 461 39.56 -2.72 -1.98
C ALA A 461 40.16 -3.04 -3.37
N GLY A 462 39.41 -3.69 -4.28
CA GLY A 462 39.87 -4.14 -5.59
C GLY A 462 40.16 -3.06 -6.65
N PHE A 463 40.09 -1.78 -6.29
CA PHE A 463 40.44 -0.67 -7.20
C PHE A 463 41.96 -0.48 -7.32
N CYS A 464 42.43 0.20 -8.36
CA CYS A 464 43.85 0.50 -8.57
C CYS A 464 44.07 1.98 -8.84
N ILE A 465 44.83 2.64 -7.95
CA ILE A 465 45.14 4.07 -8.05
C ILE A 465 46.01 4.37 -9.28
N GLU A 466 47.05 3.56 -9.52
CA GLU A 466 47.99 3.78 -10.62
C GLU A 466 47.34 3.57 -11.98
N ALA A 467 46.55 2.51 -12.12
CA ALA A 467 45.82 2.19 -13.35
C ALA A 467 44.53 3.01 -13.51
N ARG A 468 44.07 3.69 -12.46
CA ARG A 468 42.78 4.40 -12.38
C ARG A 468 41.59 3.50 -12.72
N THR A 469 41.59 2.29 -12.20
CA THR A 469 40.50 1.32 -12.37
C THR A 469 39.71 1.18 -11.08
N PHE A 470 38.40 1.07 -11.20
CA PHE A 470 37.49 0.87 -10.08
C PHE A 470 37.45 -0.58 -9.61
N ALA A 471 36.87 -0.81 -8.42
CA ALA A 471 36.62 -2.15 -7.91
C ALA A 471 35.57 -2.86 -8.80
N VAL A 472 35.80 -4.15 -9.07
CA VAL A 472 34.86 -5.01 -9.79
C VAL A 472 34.07 -5.82 -8.78
N LEU A 473 32.76 -5.58 -8.72
CA LEU A 473 31.86 -6.22 -7.76
C LEU A 473 31.54 -7.67 -8.15
N ILE A 474 31.15 -8.48 -7.17
CA ILE A 474 30.74 -9.88 -7.33
C ILE A 474 29.32 -10.02 -6.81
N PRO A 475 28.34 -10.39 -7.65
CA PRO A 475 26.93 -10.35 -7.26
C PRO A 475 26.54 -11.50 -6.33
N ILE A 476 25.46 -11.28 -5.59
CA ILE A 476 24.67 -12.39 -5.02
C ILE A 476 23.83 -13.04 -6.13
N ILE A 477 23.51 -14.33 -5.97
CA ILE A 477 22.70 -15.08 -6.93
C ILE A 477 21.33 -15.36 -6.33
N VAL A 478 20.28 -14.85 -6.98
CA VAL A 478 18.89 -15.26 -6.74
C VAL A 478 18.67 -16.59 -7.47
N PRO A 479 18.37 -17.67 -6.74
CA PRO A 479 18.34 -19.01 -7.31
C PRO A 479 17.20 -19.19 -8.32
N SER A 480 17.45 -19.98 -9.36
CA SER A 480 16.40 -20.54 -10.19
C SER A 480 15.59 -21.59 -9.42
N ASP A 481 14.29 -21.72 -9.72
CA ASP A 481 13.41 -22.73 -9.12
C ASP A 481 13.83 -24.19 -9.45
#